data_AF-A0A496U0C5-F1
#
_entry.id   AF-A0A496U0C5-F1
#
_cell.length_a   1.000
_cell.length_b   1.000
_cell.length_c   1.000
_cell.angle_alpha   90.00
_cell.angle_beta   90.00
_cell.angle_gamma   90.00
#
_symmetry.space_group_name_H-M   'P 1'
#
loop_
_entity.id
_entity.type
_entity.pdbx_description
1 polymer ?
#
loop_
_entity_poly.entity_id
_entity_poly.type
_entity_poly.pdbx_seq_one_letter_code
_entity_poly.pdbx_strand_id
1 'polypeptide(L)'
;MDKNEIRKLLEHLQAGKINMDEALRKLKGLPYNDLGFAKIDTHRSLRKGFPEVIFCQGKSVKQIKEIVTRMQTTNPVILGMRASEEVHQALKEVTDKIEYHPQARAVVIGEKPKTYSSQTILIVSGGTADIPVAEEAAITAEVMGNKVERLYDVGVAGLHRLLNNKEKLFAANVLVVVAGMEGALPSVVGGLVD
;
A
#
# COMPACT_ATOMS: atom_id res chain seq x y z
N MET A 1 -1.52 11.74 13.21
CA MET A 1 -1.51 13.14 12.72
C MET A 1 -0.60 13.21 11.52
N ASP A 2 -0.99 13.94 10.47
CA ASP A 2 -0.13 14.19 9.31
C ASP A 2 0.64 15.52 9.41
N LYS A 3 1.49 15.82 8.40
CA LYS A 3 2.36 17.00 8.41
C LYS A 3 1.56 18.31 8.38
N ASN A 4 0.43 18.32 7.69
CA ASN A 4 -0.42 19.50 7.57
C ASN A 4 -1.20 19.74 8.86
N GLU A 5 -1.65 18.68 9.53
CA GLU A 5 -2.27 18.77 10.85
C GLU A 5 -1.30 19.28 11.92
N ILE A 6 -0.05 18.81 11.90
CA ILE A 6 0.99 19.32 12.80
C ILE A 6 1.25 20.81 12.52
N ARG A 7 1.34 21.21 11.25
CA ARG A 7 1.49 22.62 10.89
C ARG A 7 0.34 23.47 11.43
N LYS A 8 -0.91 23.03 11.23
CA LYS A 8 -2.10 23.73 11.76
C LYS A 8 -2.10 23.80 13.28
N LEU A 9 -1.67 22.74 13.97
CA LEU A 9 -1.54 22.72 15.42
C LEU A 9 -0.53 23.79 15.89
N LEU A 10 0.62 23.87 15.25
CA LEU A 10 1.66 24.85 15.57
C LEU A 10 1.23 26.28 15.23
N GLU A 11 0.53 26.49 14.12
CA GLU A 11 -0.09 27.79 13.77
C GLU A 11 -1.11 28.23 14.81
N HIS A 12 -1.95 27.30 15.32
CA HIS A 12 -2.89 27.59 16.39
C HIS A 12 -2.20 27.91 17.73
N LEU A 13 -1.10 27.24 18.04
CA LEU A 13 -0.30 27.54 19.23
C LEU A 13 0.36 28.93 19.11
N GLN A 14 0.94 29.25 17.95
CA GLN A 14 1.55 30.56 17.68
C GLN A 14 0.51 31.68 17.73
N ALA A 15 -0.70 31.43 17.24
CA ALA A 15 -1.81 32.37 17.28
C ALA A 15 -2.49 32.47 18.67
N GLY A 16 -2.02 31.73 19.68
CA GLY A 16 -2.60 31.72 21.02
C GLY A 16 -3.99 31.07 21.13
N LYS A 17 -4.45 30.36 20.09
CA LYS A 17 -5.75 29.66 20.08
C LYS A 17 -5.76 28.41 20.95
N ILE A 18 -4.60 27.82 21.17
CA ILE A 18 -4.37 26.71 22.11
C ILE A 18 -3.14 27.04 22.96
N ASN A 19 -3.07 26.47 24.15
CA ASN A 19 -1.87 26.60 25.00
C ASN A 19 -0.87 25.46 24.77
N MET A 20 0.33 25.61 25.34
CA MET A 20 1.42 24.64 25.19
C MET A 20 1.02 23.24 25.71
N ASP A 21 0.32 23.16 26.83
CA ASP A 21 -0.12 21.88 27.42
C ASP A 21 -1.14 21.15 26.55
N GLU A 22 -1.99 21.89 25.83
CA GLU A 22 -2.98 21.35 24.91
C GLU A 22 -2.32 20.87 23.61
N ALA A 23 -1.34 21.63 23.10
CA ALA A 23 -0.51 21.21 21.98
C ALA A 23 0.29 19.93 22.31
N LEU A 24 0.95 19.90 23.47
CA LEU A 24 1.69 18.73 23.95
C LEU A 24 0.77 17.53 24.19
N ARG A 25 -0.46 17.73 24.68
CA ARG A 25 -1.45 16.64 24.79
C ARG A 25 -1.82 16.03 23.44
N LYS A 26 -2.04 16.87 22.42
CA LYS A 26 -2.32 16.40 21.05
C LYS A 26 -1.11 15.68 20.43
N LEU A 27 0.11 16.08 20.82
CA LEU A 27 1.35 15.42 20.44
C LEU A 27 1.73 14.21 21.33
N LYS A 28 1.05 13.98 22.47
CA LYS A 28 1.37 12.88 23.42
C LYS A 28 0.91 11.51 22.93
N GLY A 29 -0.04 11.44 21.99
CA GLY A 29 -0.51 10.18 21.39
C GLY A 29 0.45 9.55 20.38
N LEU A 30 1.73 9.90 20.47
CA LEU A 30 2.79 9.59 19.50
C LEU A 30 3.87 8.73 20.19
N PRO A 31 4.49 7.75 19.52
CA PRO A 31 4.48 7.50 18.06
C PRO A 31 3.57 6.34 17.62
N TYR A 32 2.89 5.66 18.55
CA TYR A 32 2.03 4.53 18.24
C TYR A 32 0.76 4.53 19.08
N ASN A 33 -0.25 3.79 18.62
CA ASN A 33 -1.44 3.48 19.40
C ASN A 33 -1.40 2.02 19.81
N ASP A 34 -1.39 1.78 21.12
CA ASP A 34 -1.35 0.44 21.69
C ASP A 34 -2.78 -0.08 21.90
N LEU A 35 -3.12 -1.16 21.19
CA LEU A 35 -4.37 -1.89 21.33
C LEU A 35 -4.22 -3.12 22.27
N GLY A 36 -3.07 -3.26 22.94
CA GLY A 36 -2.71 -4.42 23.76
C GLY A 36 -2.18 -5.60 22.94
N PHE A 37 -2.77 -5.87 21.77
CA PHE A 37 -2.31 -6.93 20.85
C PHE A 37 -1.56 -6.40 19.62
N ALA A 38 -1.58 -5.08 19.38
CA ALA A 38 -0.90 -4.43 18.28
C ALA A 38 -0.53 -2.99 18.64
N LYS A 39 0.64 -2.53 18.18
CA LYS A 39 1.10 -1.14 18.32
C LYS A 39 1.13 -0.51 16.94
N ILE A 40 0.10 0.27 16.61
CA ILE A 40 -0.07 0.89 15.29
C ILE A 40 0.82 2.14 15.20
N ASP A 41 1.76 2.18 14.26
CA ASP A 41 2.66 3.30 13.99
C ASP A 41 1.93 4.44 13.26
N THR A 42 1.35 5.34 14.04
CA THR A 42 0.63 6.51 13.53
C THR A 42 1.56 7.55 12.90
N HIS A 43 2.88 7.39 13.03
CA HIS A 43 3.90 8.27 12.45
C HIS A 43 4.47 7.76 11.12
N ARG A 44 4.13 6.54 10.68
CA ARG A 44 4.72 5.98 9.45
C ARG A 44 4.48 6.89 8.25
N SER A 45 3.27 7.43 8.10
CA SER A 45 2.91 8.39 7.05
C SER A 45 3.78 9.65 7.07
N LEU A 46 4.13 10.17 8.25
CA LEU A 46 5.02 11.33 8.39
C LEU A 46 6.45 11.02 7.95
N ARG A 47 6.96 9.83 8.31
CA ARG A 47 8.37 9.45 8.06
C ARG A 47 8.60 8.90 6.66
N LYS A 48 7.59 8.23 6.07
CA LYS A 48 7.71 7.45 4.83
C LYS A 48 6.77 7.91 3.72
N GLY A 49 5.86 8.85 3.99
CA GLY A 49 4.87 9.30 3.01
C GLY A 49 3.71 8.32 2.77
N PHE A 50 3.68 7.18 3.49
CA PHE A 50 2.64 6.16 3.34
C PHE A 50 2.29 5.52 4.70
N PRO A 51 1.01 5.23 4.98
CA PRO A 51 0.57 4.64 6.24
C PRO A 51 1.07 3.21 6.46
N GLU A 52 0.87 2.71 7.67
CA GLU A 52 1.11 1.30 7.98
C GLU A 52 0.19 0.39 7.17
N VAL A 53 0.69 -0.78 6.77
CA VAL A 53 -0.07 -1.79 6.01
C VAL A 53 -0.44 -2.91 6.98
N ILE A 54 -1.70 -3.33 6.96
CA ILE A 54 -2.20 -4.39 7.83
C ILE A 54 -1.88 -5.75 7.19
N PHE A 55 -0.97 -6.51 7.78
CA PHE A 55 -0.78 -7.91 7.41
C PHE A 55 -1.92 -8.77 7.99
N CYS A 56 -2.91 -9.16 7.18
CA CYS A 56 -4.13 -9.83 7.65
C CYS A 56 -3.92 -11.31 7.98
N GLN A 57 -3.02 -12.00 7.26
CA GLN A 57 -2.80 -13.43 7.45
C GLN A 57 -2.32 -13.74 8.89
N GLY A 58 -2.98 -14.69 9.55
CA GLY A 58 -2.66 -15.10 10.91
C GLY A 58 -3.25 -14.20 12.02
N LYS A 59 -3.92 -13.09 11.68
CA LYS A 59 -4.70 -12.29 12.64
C LYS A 59 -6.14 -12.76 12.69
N SER A 60 -6.80 -12.61 13.84
CA SER A 60 -8.24 -12.87 13.93
C SER A 60 -9.03 -11.73 13.26
N VAL A 61 -10.23 -12.04 12.76
CA VAL A 61 -11.13 -11.04 12.17
C VAL A 61 -11.40 -9.90 13.14
N LYS A 62 -11.60 -10.20 14.43
CA LYS A 62 -11.80 -9.18 15.48
C LYS A 62 -10.62 -8.22 15.59
N GLN A 63 -9.38 -8.75 15.63
CA GLN A 63 -8.17 -7.92 15.67
C GLN A 63 -8.06 -7.02 14.45
N ILE A 64 -8.39 -7.53 13.26
CA ILE A 64 -8.34 -6.75 12.02
C ILE A 64 -9.38 -5.61 12.05
N LYS A 65 -10.62 -5.88 12.46
CA LYS A 65 -11.66 -4.85 12.61
C LYS A 65 -11.21 -3.74 13.56
N GLU A 66 -10.67 -4.09 14.73
CA GLU A 66 -10.19 -3.12 15.72
C GLU A 66 -9.02 -2.27 15.18
N ILE A 67 -8.07 -2.87 14.46
CA ILE A 67 -6.97 -2.14 13.82
C ILE A 67 -7.52 -1.16 12.77
N VAL A 68 -8.42 -1.61 11.90
CA VAL A 68 -9.02 -0.76 10.86
C VAL A 68 -9.77 0.41 11.46
N THR A 69 -10.68 0.15 12.41
CA THR A 69 -11.45 1.21 13.10
C THR A 69 -10.53 2.25 13.70
N ARG A 70 -9.40 1.82 14.30
CA ARG A 70 -8.43 2.76 14.85
C ARG A 70 -7.69 3.55 13.78
N MET A 71 -7.19 2.88 12.74
CA MET A 71 -6.43 3.50 11.67
C MET A 71 -7.26 4.52 10.87
N GLN A 72 -8.57 4.30 10.71
CA GLN A 72 -9.47 5.20 9.97
C GLN A 72 -9.54 6.60 10.58
N THR A 73 -9.30 6.72 11.89
CA THR A 73 -9.31 8.02 12.58
C THR A 73 -8.14 8.93 12.18
N THR A 74 -7.10 8.39 11.53
CA THR A 74 -5.84 9.12 11.27
C THR A 74 -5.30 8.96 9.87
N ASN A 75 -5.82 8.00 9.07
CA ASN A 75 -5.30 7.71 7.74
C ASN A 75 -6.44 7.81 6.70
N PRO A 76 -6.23 8.55 5.60
CA PRO A 76 -7.24 8.67 4.54
C PRO A 76 -7.43 7.38 3.73
N VAL A 77 -6.39 6.54 3.70
CA VAL A 77 -6.39 5.24 3.04
C VAL A 77 -5.67 4.21 3.91
N ILE A 78 -6.19 2.99 3.94
CA ILE A 78 -5.64 1.85 4.67
C ILE A 78 -5.56 0.68 3.69
N LEU A 79 -4.45 -0.05 3.76
CA LEU A 79 -4.19 -1.21 2.94
C LEU A 79 -4.04 -2.44 3.84
N GLY A 80 -4.83 -3.47 3.58
CA GLY A 80 -4.70 -4.78 4.22
C GLY A 80 -4.24 -5.82 3.20
N MET A 81 -3.13 -6.49 3.47
CA MET A 81 -2.55 -7.49 2.56
C MET A 81 -2.74 -8.90 3.08
N ARG A 82 -2.79 -9.84 2.14
CA ARG A 82 -3.08 -11.26 2.37
C ARG A 82 -4.42 -11.50 3.07
N ALA A 83 -5.38 -10.63 2.82
CA ALA A 83 -6.75 -10.74 3.29
C ALA A 83 -7.47 -11.91 2.59
N SER A 84 -8.35 -12.59 3.33
CA SER A 84 -9.31 -13.52 2.77
C SER A 84 -10.63 -12.81 2.46
N GLU A 85 -11.50 -13.46 1.70
CA GLU A 85 -12.87 -13.00 1.48
C GLU A 85 -13.62 -12.80 2.82
N GLU A 86 -13.39 -13.69 3.79
CA GLU A 86 -13.98 -13.57 5.14
C GLU A 86 -13.58 -12.25 5.82
N VAL A 87 -12.30 -11.87 5.73
CA VAL A 87 -11.82 -10.59 6.27
C VAL A 87 -12.51 -9.41 5.58
N HIS A 88 -12.67 -9.46 4.25
CA HIS A 88 -13.40 -8.43 3.50
C HIS A 88 -14.85 -8.30 3.97
N GLN A 89 -15.58 -9.40 4.04
CA GLN A 89 -16.99 -9.38 4.44
C GLN A 89 -17.17 -8.85 5.87
N ALA A 90 -16.30 -9.24 6.80
CA ALA A 90 -16.33 -8.72 8.16
C ALA A 90 -15.99 -7.23 8.25
N LEU A 91 -15.16 -6.71 7.34
CA LEU A 91 -14.80 -5.30 7.29
C LEU A 91 -15.89 -4.42 6.65
N LYS A 92 -16.75 -4.97 5.79
CA LYS A 92 -17.94 -4.25 5.29
C LYS A 92 -18.88 -3.82 6.42
N GLU A 93 -18.93 -4.57 7.52
CA GLU A 93 -19.70 -4.19 8.70
C GLU A 93 -19.11 -2.96 9.43
N VAL A 94 -17.84 -2.62 9.17
CA VAL A 94 -17.14 -1.47 9.77
C VAL A 94 -17.28 -0.24 8.88
N THR A 95 -17.24 -0.41 7.56
CA THR A 95 -17.24 0.70 6.61
C THR A 95 -17.69 0.28 5.22
N ASP A 96 -18.44 1.15 4.56
CA ASP A 96 -18.84 0.98 3.15
C ASP A 96 -17.75 1.40 2.16
N LYS A 97 -16.72 2.15 2.62
CA LYS A 97 -15.59 2.60 1.79
C LYS A 97 -14.51 1.52 1.71
N ILE A 98 -14.85 0.35 1.21
CA ILE A 98 -13.95 -0.81 1.10
C ILE A 98 -14.02 -1.45 -0.28
N GLU A 99 -12.84 -1.79 -0.80
CA GLU A 99 -12.66 -2.52 -2.05
C GLU A 99 -11.79 -3.75 -1.78
N TYR A 100 -12.21 -4.91 -2.30
CA TYR A 100 -11.42 -6.14 -2.21
C TYR A 100 -10.91 -6.54 -3.59
N HIS A 101 -9.63 -6.88 -3.64
CA HIS A 101 -8.92 -7.35 -4.81
C HIS A 101 -8.55 -8.83 -4.59
N PRO A 102 -9.35 -9.78 -5.10
CA PRO A 102 -9.18 -11.20 -4.82
C PRO A 102 -7.84 -11.76 -5.29
N GLN A 103 -7.37 -11.35 -6.48
CA GLN A 103 -6.10 -11.80 -7.04
C GLN A 103 -4.91 -11.32 -6.18
N ALA A 104 -4.91 -10.05 -5.78
CA ALA A 104 -3.90 -9.48 -4.87
C ALA A 104 -4.03 -10.00 -3.42
N ARG A 105 -5.18 -10.60 -3.07
CA ARG A 105 -5.60 -10.84 -1.68
C ARG A 105 -5.46 -9.56 -0.85
N ALA A 106 -5.93 -8.44 -1.39
CA ALA A 106 -5.78 -7.12 -0.78
C ALA A 106 -7.13 -6.46 -0.53
N VAL A 107 -7.27 -5.80 0.63
CA VAL A 107 -8.39 -4.90 0.93
C VAL A 107 -7.87 -3.46 0.97
N VAL A 108 -8.53 -2.57 0.25
CA VAL A 108 -8.27 -1.13 0.29
C VAL A 108 -9.46 -0.46 0.96
N ILE A 109 -9.19 0.36 1.97
CA ILE A 109 -10.23 1.03 2.74
C ILE A 109 -9.97 2.54 2.71
N GLY A 110 -11.02 3.32 2.50
CA GLY A 110 -10.95 4.78 2.39
C GLY A 110 -10.85 5.26 0.95
N GLU A 111 -10.28 6.46 0.77
CA GLU A 111 -10.22 7.11 -0.55
C GLU A 111 -8.82 6.96 -1.14
N LYS A 112 -8.75 6.29 -2.30
CA LYS A 112 -7.50 6.18 -3.06
C LYS A 112 -7.05 7.59 -3.48
N PRO A 113 -5.77 7.93 -3.30
CA PRO A 113 -5.25 9.22 -3.76
C PRO A 113 -5.37 9.35 -5.28
N LYS A 114 -5.48 10.59 -5.77
CA LYS A 114 -5.37 10.86 -7.21
C LYS A 114 -3.96 10.49 -7.68
N THR A 115 -3.84 9.99 -8.90
CA THR A 115 -2.55 9.72 -9.53
C THR A 115 -1.73 11.01 -9.61
N TYR A 116 -0.52 11.00 -9.05
CA TYR A 116 0.33 12.19 -8.94
C TYR A 116 1.35 12.31 -10.07
N SER A 117 1.62 11.23 -10.81
CA SER A 117 2.65 11.17 -11.85
C SER A 117 2.12 10.54 -13.14
N SER A 118 2.56 11.07 -14.27
CA SER A 118 2.38 10.43 -15.58
C SER A 118 3.37 9.29 -15.84
N GLN A 119 4.40 9.15 -14.99
CA GLN A 119 5.38 8.08 -15.09
C GLN A 119 4.75 6.72 -14.78
N THR A 120 5.12 5.71 -15.57
CA THR A 120 4.54 4.37 -15.47
C THR A 120 5.44 3.45 -14.66
N ILE A 121 4.87 2.77 -13.68
CA ILE A 121 5.44 1.59 -13.04
C ILE A 121 4.90 0.35 -13.77
N LEU A 122 5.79 -0.45 -14.36
CA LEU A 122 5.40 -1.71 -15.00
C LEU A 122 5.66 -2.87 -14.06
N ILE A 123 4.60 -3.58 -13.68
CA ILE A 123 4.69 -4.81 -12.90
C ILE A 123 4.73 -6.00 -13.84
N VAL A 124 5.80 -6.78 -13.77
CA VAL A 124 6.07 -7.91 -14.66
C VAL A 124 6.04 -9.20 -13.85
N SER A 125 5.35 -10.24 -14.31
CA SER A 125 5.37 -11.57 -13.68
C SER A 125 5.84 -12.67 -14.63
N GLY A 126 6.56 -13.66 -14.08
CA GLY A 126 7.09 -14.78 -14.84
C GLY A 126 6.03 -15.82 -15.21
N GLY A 127 5.27 -16.28 -14.23
CA GLY A 127 4.18 -17.23 -14.43
C GLY A 127 2.86 -16.77 -13.82
N THR A 128 1.82 -17.58 -14.03
CA THR A 128 0.50 -17.37 -13.41
C THR A 128 0.53 -17.52 -11.89
N ALA A 129 1.42 -18.35 -11.35
CA ALA A 129 1.63 -18.52 -9.91
C ALA A 129 2.18 -17.25 -9.23
N ASP A 130 2.83 -16.37 -9.98
CA ASP A 130 3.39 -15.10 -9.49
C ASP A 130 2.35 -13.97 -9.49
N ILE A 131 1.21 -14.15 -10.17
CA ILE A 131 0.18 -13.10 -10.34
C ILE A 131 -0.30 -12.54 -8.99
N PRO A 132 -0.57 -13.35 -7.94
CA PRO A 132 -1.02 -12.78 -6.66
C PRO A 132 -0.01 -11.80 -6.04
N VAL A 133 1.28 -12.09 -6.14
CA VAL A 133 2.36 -11.23 -5.64
C VAL A 133 2.53 -9.99 -6.54
N ALA A 134 2.40 -10.16 -7.86
CA ALA A 134 2.43 -9.05 -8.80
C ALA A 134 1.24 -8.09 -8.61
N GLU A 135 0.03 -8.61 -8.38
CA GLU A 135 -1.14 -7.80 -8.06
C GLU A 135 -1.01 -7.12 -6.69
N GLU A 136 -0.41 -7.76 -5.69
CA GLU A 136 -0.09 -7.11 -4.40
C GLU A 136 0.79 -5.86 -4.60
N ALA A 137 1.83 -5.97 -5.44
CA ALA A 137 2.69 -4.84 -5.80
C ALA A 137 1.94 -3.76 -6.60
N ALA A 138 1.09 -4.17 -7.54
CA ALA A 138 0.32 -3.26 -8.38
C ALA A 138 -0.67 -2.42 -7.57
N ILE A 139 -1.49 -3.07 -6.73
CA ILE A 139 -2.44 -2.38 -5.85
C ILE A 139 -1.73 -1.45 -4.87
N THR A 140 -0.58 -1.87 -4.32
CA THR A 140 0.22 -0.99 -3.46
C THR A 140 0.65 0.28 -4.19
N ALA A 141 1.22 0.14 -5.39
CA ALA A 141 1.70 1.27 -6.18
C ALA A 141 0.56 2.21 -6.61
N GLU A 142 -0.61 1.68 -6.97
CA GLU A 142 -1.82 2.45 -7.28
C GLU A 142 -2.33 3.22 -6.06
N VAL A 143 -2.40 2.57 -4.89
CA VAL A 143 -2.80 3.20 -3.63
C VAL A 143 -1.79 4.25 -3.17
N MET A 144 -0.54 4.15 -3.62
CA MET A 144 0.48 5.20 -3.45
C MET A 144 0.36 6.34 -4.47
N GLY A 145 -0.60 6.30 -5.40
CA GLY A 145 -0.87 7.35 -6.38
C GLY A 145 0.00 7.28 -7.64
N ASN A 146 0.52 6.10 -8.00
CA ASN A 146 1.29 5.90 -9.23
C ASN A 146 0.43 5.36 -10.38
N LYS A 147 0.83 5.66 -11.61
CA LYS A 147 0.29 4.98 -12.80
C LYS A 147 0.96 3.61 -12.90
N VAL A 148 0.15 2.56 -12.98
CA VAL A 148 0.64 1.17 -12.99
C VAL A 148 0.15 0.45 -14.23
N GLU A 149 1.06 -0.26 -14.89
CA GLU A 149 0.77 -1.21 -15.96
C GLU A 149 1.20 -2.61 -15.53
N ARG A 150 0.55 -3.63 -16.10
CA ARG A 150 0.74 -5.04 -15.74
C ARG A 150 1.13 -5.85 -16.98
N LEU A 151 2.13 -6.71 -16.83
CA LEU A 151 2.58 -7.65 -17.86
C LEU A 151 2.80 -9.03 -17.23
N TYR A 152 1.86 -9.95 -17.45
CA TYR A 152 1.86 -11.26 -16.80
C TYR A 152 2.33 -12.38 -17.72
N ASP A 153 2.81 -13.45 -17.08
CA ASP A 153 3.18 -14.72 -17.73
C ASP A 153 4.24 -14.58 -18.84
N VAL A 154 5.25 -13.74 -18.59
CA VAL A 154 6.37 -13.47 -19.52
C VAL A 154 7.69 -14.10 -19.04
N GLY A 155 7.61 -15.26 -18.41
CA GLY A 155 8.76 -15.98 -17.85
C GLY A 155 9.81 -16.43 -18.87
N VAL A 156 10.99 -16.76 -18.36
CA VAL A 156 12.20 -17.06 -19.16
C VAL A 156 12.07 -18.29 -20.06
N ALA A 157 11.26 -19.28 -19.68
CA ALA A 157 11.00 -20.48 -20.49
C ALA A 157 10.35 -20.14 -21.85
N GLY A 158 9.68 -18.99 -21.95
CA GLY A 158 9.10 -18.47 -23.18
C GLY A 158 9.55 -17.04 -23.43
N LEU A 159 10.86 -16.80 -23.50
CA LEU A 159 11.45 -15.46 -23.62
C LEU A 159 10.83 -14.59 -24.74
N HIS A 160 10.37 -15.21 -25.83
CA HIS A 160 9.65 -14.51 -26.90
C HIS A 160 8.41 -13.74 -26.40
N ARG A 161 7.71 -14.21 -25.36
CA ARG A 161 6.57 -13.51 -24.75
C ARG A 161 6.97 -12.18 -24.11
N LEU A 162 8.14 -12.16 -23.46
CA LEU A 162 8.74 -10.94 -22.91
C LEU A 162 9.19 -10.00 -24.04
N LEU A 163 9.94 -10.52 -25.02
CA LEU A 163 10.52 -9.73 -26.11
C LEU A 163 9.45 -9.08 -27.01
N ASN A 164 8.30 -9.73 -27.18
CA ASN A 164 7.15 -9.16 -27.90
C ASN A 164 6.57 -7.91 -27.21
N ASN A 165 6.93 -7.65 -25.94
CA ASN A 165 6.48 -6.50 -25.16
C ASN A 165 7.63 -5.51 -24.86
N LYS A 166 8.72 -5.55 -25.64
CA LYS A 166 9.91 -4.68 -25.44
C LYS A 166 9.58 -3.20 -25.30
N GLU A 167 8.60 -2.70 -26.06
CA GLU A 167 8.24 -1.27 -26.04
C GLU A 167 7.69 -0.85 -24.67
N LYS A 168 6.91 -1.72 -24.02
CA LYS A 168 6.42 -1.47 -22.65
C LYS A 168 7.55 -1.48 -21.64
N LEU A 169 8.51 -2.41 -21.79
CA LEU A 169 9.67 -2.50 -20.90
C LEU A 169 10.51 -1.22 -20.97
N PHE A 170 10.76 -0.71 -22.17
CA PHE A 170 11.57 0.49 -22.40
C PHE A 170 10.84 1.80 -22.07
N ALA A 171 9.50 1.83 -22.17
CA ALA A 171 8.71 3.00 -21.82
C ALA A 171 8.47 3.15 -20.31
N ALA A 172 8.65 2.09 -19.52
CA ALA A 172 8.43 2.11 -18.08
C ALA A 172 9.52 2.91 -17.36
N ASN A 173 9.15 3.68 -16.35
CA ASN A 173 10.10 4.44 -15.53
C ASN A 173 10.61 3.61 -14.34
N VAL A 174 9.81 2.65 -13.88
CA VAL A 174 10.15 1.70 -12.83
C VAL A 174 9.61 0.34 -13.24
N LEU A 175 10.42 -0.71 -13.13
CA LEU A 175 9.99 -2.09 -13.33
C LEU A 175 10.01 -2.83 -12.00
N VAL A 176 8.89 -3.49 -11.66
CA VAL A 176 8.82 -4.44 -10.56
C VAL A 176 8.65 -5.82 -11.16
N VAL A 177 9.69 -6.65 -11.06
CA VAL A 177 9.72 -7.97 -11.69
C VAL A 177 9.54 -9.05 -10.62
N VAL A 178 8.50 -9.86 -10.76
CA VAL A 178 8.14 -10.95 -9.85
C VAL A 178 8.36 -12.27 -10.56
N ALA A 179 9.20 -13.12 -9.99
CA ALA A 179 9.42 -14.47 -10.50
C ALA A 179 9.74 -15.45 -9.37
N GLY A 180 9.00 -16.57 -9.35
CA GLY A 180 9.28 -17.71 -8.49
C GLY A 180 10.33 -18.68 -9.04
N MET A 181 10.51 -19.80 -8.32
CA MET A 181 11.37 -20.96 -8.63
C MET A 181 12.85 -20.60 -8.89
N GLU A 182 13.22 -20.25 -10.12
CA GLU A 182 14.59 -19.93 -10.51
C GLU A 182 14.92 -18.43 -10.38
N GLY A 183 13.91 -17.57 -10.27
CA GLY A 183 14.11 -16.13 -10.06
C GLY A 183 14.95 -15.43 -11.16
N ALA A 184 15.03 -16.01 -12.36
CA ALA A 184 15.90 -15.52 -13.43
C ALA A 184 15.34 -14.31 -14.20
N LEU A 185 14.02 -14.09 -14.17
CA LEU A 185 13.37 -13.03 -14.94
C LEU A 185 13.86 -11.61 -14.60
N PRO A 186 14.05 -11.21 -13.32
CA PRO A 186 14.61 -9.90 -12.98
C PRO A 186 15.96 -9.64 -13.63
N SER A 187 16.86 -10.65 -13.67
CA SER A 187 18.17 -10.53 -14.31
C SER A 187 18.06 -10.35 -15.83
N VAL A 188 17.15 -11.10 -16.47
CA VAL A 188 16.90 -10.97 -17.91
C VAL A 188 16.34 -9.59 -18.24
N VAL A 189 15.32 -9.13 -17.50
CA VAL A 189 14.73 -7.80 -17.69
C VAL A 189 15.78 -6.71 -17.47
N GLY A 190 16.58 -6.80 -16.41
CA GLY A 190 17.65 -5.84 -16.12
C GLY A 190 18.77 -5.83 -17.17
N GLY A 191 18.96 -6.91 -17.94
CA GLY A 191 19.88 -6.93 -19.08
C GLY A 191 19.29 -6.35 -20.38
N LEU A 192 17.97 -6.10 -20.42
CA LEU A 192 17.28 -5.56 -21.59
C LEU A 192 17.07 -4.05 -21.50
N VAL A 193 16.90 -3.50 -20.29
CA VAL A 193 16.57 -2.09 -20.04
C VAL A 193 17.78 -1.30 -19.52
N ASP A 194 17.78 0.03 -19.67
CA ASP A 194 18.84 0.95 -19.25
C ASP A 194 18.38 2.01 -18.20
#